data_AF-T0ZY28-F1
#
_entry.id   AF-T0ZY28-F1
#
_cell.length_a   1.000
_cell.length_b   1.000
_cell.length_c   1.000
_cell.angle_alpha   90.00
_cell.angle_beta   90.00
_cell.angle_gamma   90.00
#
_symmetry.space_group_name_H-M   'P 1'
#
loop_
_entity.id
_entity.type
_entity.pdbx_description
1 polymer ?
#
loop_
_entity_poly.entity_id
_entity_poly.type
_entity_poly.pdbx_seq_one_letter_code
_entity_poly.pdbx_strand_id
1 'polypeptide(L)'
;VGPVLPVASLAGMAFLATLSREVIKDMEDMTGDVGRSTLPRRFGFGLSAWVARGAIAGAVALSALPFFGLVAWDSPAGIMYLALVLAADAIFVVSVAGLPHRLHWSQTVSKVAMAVALAAFVAVAFR
;
A
#
# COMPACT_ATOMS: atom_id res chain seq x y z
N VAL A 1 -3.52 18.65 -18.13
CA VAL A 1 -3.30 17.19 -17.96
C VAL A 1 -4.64 16.59 -17.57
N GLY A 2 -5.23 15.71 -18.40
CA GLY A 2 -6.56 15.15 -18.15
C GLY A 2 -6.62 14.24 -16.90
N PRO A 3 -7.82 13.77 -16.49
CA PRO A 3 -8.03 12.95 -15.29
C PRO A 3 -7.30 11.59 -15.31
N VAL A 4 -6.67 11.24 -16.42
CA VAL A 4 -5.92 9.99 -16.62
C VAL A 4 -4.75 9.85 -15.65
N LEU A 5 -3.98 10.92 -15.43
CA LEU A 5 -2.73 10.85 -14.65
C LEU A 5 -3.00 10.58 -13.16
N PRO A 6 -3.95 11.29 -12.52
CA PRO A 6 -4.35 10.98 -11.16
C PRO A 6 -4.97 9.58 -11.04
N VAL A 7 -5.90 9.19 -11.91
CA VAL A 7 -6.52 7.84 -11.85
C VAL A 7 -5.50 6.73 -12.03
N ALA A 8 -4.54 6.89 -12.94
CA ALA A 8 -3.45 5.94 -13.14
C ALA A 8 -2.56 5.82 -11.89
N SER A 9 -2.30 6.94 -11.19
CA SER A 9 -1.57 6.90 -9.92
C SER A 9 -2.33 6.12 -8.83
N LEU A 10 -3.66 6.25 -8.76
CA LEU A 10 -4.49 5.48 -7.82
C LEU A 10 -4.43 3.99 -8.11
N ALA A 11 -4.57 3.61 -9.39
CA ALA A 11 -4.45 2.23 -9.82
C ALA A 11 -3.05 1.66 -9.51
N GLY A 12 -2.00 2.45 -9.77
CA GLY A 12 -0.62 2.09 -9.46
C GLY A 12 -0.39 1.87 -7.96
N MET A 13 -0.89 2.77 -7.11
CA MET A 13 -0.84 2.61 -5.66
C MET A 13 -1.55 1.35 -5.19
N ALA A 14 -2.79 1.12 -5.64
CA ALA A 14 -3.57 -0.05 -5.26
C ALA A 14 -2.88 -1.35 -5.68
N PHE A 15 -2.31 -1.38 -6.89
CA PHE A 15 -1.51 -2.50 -7.38
C PHE A 15 -0.30 -2.76 -6.49
N LEU A 16 0.51 -1.73 -6.20
CA LEU A 16 1.74 -1.86 -5.41
C LEU A 16 1.45 -2.25 -3.96
N ALA A 17 0.44 -1.65 -3.32
CA ALA A 17 0.01 -2.02 -1.97
C ALA A 17 -0.45 -3.49 -1.92
N THR A 18 -1.23 -3.93 -2.91
CA THR A 18 -1.70 -5.32 -3.01
C THR A 18 -0.53 -6.28 -3.25
N LEU A 19 0.41 -5.92 -4.13
CA LEU A 19 1.62 -6.69 -4.39
C LEU A 19 2.42 -6.88 -3.10
N SER A 20 2.65 -5.82 -2.33
CA SER A 20 3.32 -5.92 -1.03
C SER A 20 2.59 -6.89 -0.09
N ARG A 21 1.27 -6.75 0.05
CA ARG A 21 0.45 -7.62 0.91
C ARG A 21 0.55 -9.09 0.50
N GLU A 22 0.46 -9.39 -0.79
CA GLU A 22 0.58 -10.77 -1.29
C GLU A 22 1.97 -11.35 -1.03
N VAL A 23 3.04 -10.56 -1.21
CA VAL A 23 4.40 -11.02 -0.88
C VAL A 23 4.56 -11.26 0.62
N ILE A 24 3.99 -10.40 1.48
CA ILE A 24 3.99 -10.61 2.95
C ILE A 24 3.20 -11.87 3.32
N LYS A 25 2.02 -12.06 2.73
CA LYS A 25 1.19 -13.26 2.91
C LYS A 25 1.94 -14.53 2.49
N ASP A 26 2.59 -14.52 1.33
CA ASP A 26 3.35 -15.67 0.84
C ASP A 26 4.56 -16.00 1.73
N MET A 27 5.14 -15.01 2.40
CA MET A 27 6.16 -15.26 3.43
C MET A 27 5.54 -15.91 4.67
N GLU A 28 4.40 -15.42 5.13
CA GLU A 28 3.68 -15.94 6.31
C GLU A 28 3.22 -17.39 6.11
N ASP A 29 2.71 -17.70 4.91
CA ASP A 29 2.16 -19.00 4.56
C ASP A 29 3.22 -20.04 4.16
N MET A 30 4.51 -19.67 4.13
CA MET A 30 5.57 -20.52 3.57
C MET A 30 5.63 -21.94 4.17
N THR A 31 5.38 -22.09 5.47
CA THR A 31 5.41 -23.38 6.16
C THR A 31 4.22 -24.28 5.80
N GLY A 32 3.07 -23.69 5.49
CA GLY A 32 1.85 -24.40 5.09
C GLY A 32 1.74 -24.64 3.58
N ASP A 33 2.42 -23.83 2.77
CA ASP A 33 2.42 -23.91 1.32
C ASP A 33 3.30 -25.06 0.81
N VAL A 34 2.83 -26.29 0.88
CA VAL A 34 3.52 -27.46 0.29
C VAL A 34 3.26 -27.50 -1.23
N GLY A 35 4.33 -27.59 -2.03
CA GLY A 35 4.24 -27.73 -3.50
C GLY A 35 4.03 -26.43 -4.30
N ARG A 36 3.86 -25.27 -3.65
CA ARG A 36 3.77 -23.97 -4.32
C ARG A 36 5.15 -23.35 -4.51
N SER A 37 5.34 -22.68 -5.66
CA SER A 37 6.59 -22.03 -6.03
C SER A 37 6.46 -20.51 -5.89
N THR A 38 6.38 -20.03 -4.64
CA THR A 38 6.24 -18.60 -4.31
C THR A 38 7.59 -17.88 -4.31
N LEU A 39 7.56 -16.54 -4.37
CA LEU A 39 8.76 -15.70 -4.33
C LEU A 39 9.67 -16.00 -3.12
N PRO A 40 9.15 -16.07 -1.87
CA PRO A 40 10.00 -16.44 -0.74
C PRO A 40 10.58 -17.85 -0.87
N ARG A 41 9.88 -18.80 -1.51
CA ARG A 41 10.40 -20.16 -1.66
C ARG A 41 11.55 -20.27 -2.66
N ARG A 42 11.53 -19.45 -3.71
CA ARG A 42 12.60 -19.41 -4.71
C ARG A 42 13.80 -18.59 -4.27
N PHE A 43 13.56 -17.47 -3.57
CA PHE A 43 14.60 -16.46 -3.32
C PHE A 43 14.82 -16.13 -1.84
N GLY A 44 14.10 -16.78 -0.93
CA GLY A 44 14.19 -16.57 0.51
C GLY A 44 13.44 -15.33 1.01
N PHE A 45 13.35 -15.20 2.33
CA PHE A 45 12.64 -14.10 3.00
C PHE A 45 13.33 -12.75 2.81
N GLY A 46 14.65 -12.73 2.61
CA GLY A 46 15.41 -11.50 2.39
C GLY A 46 14.95 -10.75 1.15
N LEU A 47 14.94 -11.42 -0.02
CA LEU A 47 14.49 -10.81 -1.26
C LEU A 47 13.00 -10.44 -1.19
N SER A 48 12.16 -11.31 -0.66
CA SER A 48 10.73 -11.04 -0.50
C SER A 48 10.45 -9.80 0.35
N ALA A 49 11.16 -9.63 1.46
CA ALA A 49 11.03 -8.43 2.29
C ALA A 49 11.44 -7.17 1.53
N TRP A 50 12.50 -7.22 0.71
CA TRP A 50 12.91 -6.10 -0.14
C TRP A 50 11.87 -5.77 -1.21
N VAL A 51 11.28 -6.78 -1.85
CA VAL A 51 10.19 -6.58 -2.83
C VAL A 51 8.98 -5.93 -2.17
N ALA A 52 8.55 -6.42 -1.01
CA ALA A 52 7.41 -5.83 -0.28
C ALA A 52 7.67 -4.37 0.14
N ARG A 53 8.88 -4.09 0.68
CA ARG A 53 9.31 -2.72 1.03
C ARG A 53 9.36 -1.80 -0.18
N GLY A 54 9.94 -2.27 -1.28
CA GLY A 54 10.03 -1.52 -2.53
C GLY A 54 8.66 -1.21 -3.12
N ALA A 55 7.73 -2.15 -3.07
CA ALA A 55 6.36 -1.94 -3.50
C ALA A 55 5.65 -0.86 -2.66
N ILE A 56 5.76 -0.92 -1.33
CA ILE A 56 5.21 0.15 -0.46
C ILE A 56 5.88 1.50 -0.70
N ALA A 57 7.21 1.54 -0.84
CA ALA A 57 7.91 2.78 -1.15
C ALA A 57 7.43 3.39 -2.47
N GLY A 58 7.20 2.56 -3.49
CA GLY A 58 6.59 2.99 -4.75
C GLY A 58 5.15 3.49 -4.59
N ALA A 59 4.33 2.83 -3.77
CA ALA A 59 2.97 3.26 -3.49
C ALA A 59 2.94 4.64 -2.82
N VAL A 60 3.77 4.85 -1.79
CA VAL A 60 3.91 6.15 -1.12
C VAL A 60 4.47 7.22 -2.06
N ALA A 61 5.39 6.89 -2.95
CA ALA A 61 5.88 7.85 -3.95
C ALA A 61 4.77 8.27 -4.93
N LEU A 62 3.89 7.35 -5.32
CA LEU A 62 2.75 7.64 -6.20
C LEU A 62 1.62 8.40 -5.49
N SER A 63 1.53 8.34 -4.16
CA SER A 63 0.49 9.04 -3.37
C SER A 63 0.58 10.56 -3.47
N ALA A 64 1.74 11.08 -3.89
CA ALA A 64 1.94 12.50 -4.12
C ALA A 64 1.24 13.05 -5.38
N LEU A 65 0.98 12.20 -6.39
CA LEU A 65 0.48 12.65 -7.71
C LEU A 65 -0.97 13.15 -7.71
N PRO A 66 -1.93 12.53 -7.00
CA PRO A 66 -3.31 13.02 -6.91
C PRO A 66 -3.43 14.46 -6.41
N PHE A 67 -2.48 14.93 -5.59
CA PHE A 67 -2.50 16.28 -5.04
C PHE A 67 -2.39 17.37 -6.11
N PHE A 68 -1.72 17.11 -7.23
CA PHE A 68 -1.50 18.11 -8.28
C PHE A 68 -2.68 18.28 -9.26
N GLY A 69 -3.81 17.59 -9.06
CA GLY A 69 -4.94 17.71 -10.00
C GLY A 69 -6.31 17.20 -9.55
N LEU A 70 -6.42 16.41 -8.47
CA LEU A 70 -7.71 15.92 -7.95
C LEU A 70 -8.21 16.67 -6.71
N VAL A 71 -7.29 17.29 -5.96
CA VAL A 71 -7.56 17.83 -4.63
C VAL A 71 -7.82 19.33 -4.70
N ALA A 72 -9.01 19.76 -4.26
CA ALA A 72 -9.31 21.16 -3.98
C ALA A 72 -8.72 21.52 -2.61
N TRP A 73 -7.55 22.15 -2.62
CA TRP A 73 -6.73 22.46 -1.44
C TRP A 73 -7.42 23.34 -0.40
N ASP A 74 -8.37 24.14 -0.85
CA ASP A 74 -9.19 25.08 -0.10
C ASP A 74 -10.48 24.46 0.48
N SER A 75 -10.76 23.20 0.14
CA SER A 75 -11.97 22.50 0.60
C SER A 75 -11.71 21.63 1.85
N PRO A 76 -12.67 21.54 2.80
CA PRO A 76 -12.59 20.60 3.92
C PRO A 76 -12.39 19.14 3.46
N ALA A 77 -12.96 18.78 2.32
CA ALA A 77 -12.80 17.45 1.72
C ALA A 77 -11.35 17.18 1.27
N GLY A 78 -10.67 18.18 0.72
CA GLY A 78 -9.26 18.06 0.32
C GLY A 78 -8.32 17.91 1.51
N ILE A 79 -8.58 18.63 2.61
CA ILE A 79 -7.83 18.50 3.87
C ILE A 79 -8.04 17.10 4.47
N MET A 80 -9.28 16.61 4.48
CA MET A 80 -9.60 15.27 4.99
C MET A 80 -8.95 14.16 4.16
N TYR A 81 -8.94 14.32 2.82
CA TYR A 81 -8.22 13.41 1.93
C TYR A 81 -6.73 13.35 2.26
N LEU A 82 -6.07 14.51 2.37
CA LEU A 82 -4.65 14.60 2.69
C LEU A 82 -4.34 13.93 4.03
N ALA A 83 -5.15 14.20 5.07
CA ALA A 83 -4.98 13.60 6.38
C ALA A 83 -5.09 12.06 6.33
N LEU A 84 -6.08 11.52 5.60
CA LEU A 84 -6.28 10.08 5.48
C LEU A 84 -5.21 9.39 4.63
N VAL A 85 -4.74 10.03 3.54
CA VAL A 85 -3.63 9.52 2.73
C VAL A 85 -2.34 9.47 3.53
N LEU A 86 -1.99 10.55 4.25
CA LEU A 86 -0.81 10.58 5.11
C LEU A 86 -0.88 9.53 6.23
N ALA A 87 -2.07 9.34 6.82
CA ALA A 87 -2.29 8.28 7.80
C ALA A 87 -2.11 6.89 7.18
N ALA A 88 -2.68 6.64 6.00
CA ALA A 88 -2.51 5.36 5.31
C ALA A 88 -1.04 5.08 4.96
N ASP A 89 -0.31 6.07 4.43
CA ASP A 89 1.10 5.96 4.08
C ASP A 89 1.96 5.66 5.32
N ALA A 90 1.71 6.34 6.45
CA ALA A 90 2.39 6.06 7.70
C ALA A 90 2.15 4.62 8.17
N ILE A 91 0.89 4.14 8.11
CA ILE A 91 0.55 2.76 8.50
C ILE A 91 1.18 1.75 7.55
N PHE A 92 1.24 2.02 6.23
CA PHE A 92 1.94 1.19 5.26
C PHE A 92 3.45 1.09 5.56
N VAL A 93 4.12 2.21 5.86
CA VAL A 93 5.53 2.22 6.24
C VAL A 93 5.75 1.40 7.51
N VAL A 94 4.89 1.57 8.51
CA VAL A 94 4.91 0.78 9.75
C VAL A 94 4.73 -0.72 9.43
N SER A 95 3.82 -1.07 8.52
CA SER A 95 3.56 -2.47 8.15
C SER A 95 4.81 -3.21 7.65
N VAL A 96 5.69 -2.55 6.90
CA VAL A 96 6.90 -3.18 6.33
C VAL A 96 8.13 -3.08 7.23
N ALA A 97 8.08 -2.27 8.29
CA ALA A 97 9.17 -2.11 9.25
C ALA A 97 9.44 -3.40 10.05
N GLY A 98 8.40 -4.22 10.27
CA GLY A 98 8.50 -5.49 10.99
C GLY A 98 9.11 -6.64 10.17
N LEU A 99 9.29 -6.48 8.86
CA LEU A 99 9.78 -7.55 8.00
C LEU A 99 11.29 -7.82 8.17
N PRO A 100 11.76 -9.06 7.93
CA PRO A 100 10.98 -10.29 7.76
C PRO A 100 10.55 -10.95 9.09
N HIS A 101 10.80 -10.31 10.25
CA HIS A 101 10.70 -10.95 11.56
C HIS A 101 9.27 -11.06 12.12
N ARG A 102 8.35 -10.18 11.72
CA ARG A 102 6.98 -10.10 12.25
C ARG A 102 5.93 -10.18 11.13
N LEU A 103 5.88 -11.30 10.42
CA LEU A 103 5.07 -11.48 9.20
C LEU A 103 3.57 -11.29 9.44
N HIS A 104 2.99 -12.01 10.41
CA HIS A 104 1.56 -11.91 10.76
C HIS A 104 1.11 -10.49 11.12
N TRP A 105 1.93 -9.81 11.93
CA TRP A 105 1.68 -8.41 12.29
C TRP A 105 1.79 -7.49 11.07
N SER A 106 2.82 -7.68 10.24
CA SER A 106 3.04 -6.89 9.02
C SER A 106 1.86 -7.02 8.04
N GLN A 107 1.35 -8.25 7.88
CA GLN A 107 0.18 -8.55 7.07
C GLN A 107 -1.09 -7.88 7.61
N THR A 108 -1.28 -7.93 8.93
CA THR A 108 -2.45 -7.35 9.61
C THR A 108 -2.44 -5.82 9.52
N VAL A 109 -1.30 -5.18 9.78
CA VAL A 109 -1.16 -3.72 9.66
C VAL A 109 -1.33 -3.26 8.21
N SER A 110 -0.83 -4.03 7.22
CA SER A 110 -1.06 -3.73 5.80
C SER A 110 -2.55 -3.72 5.44
N LYS A 111 -3.36 -4.64 5.98
CA LYS A 111 -4.83 -4.65 5.79
C LYS A 111 -5.49 -3.41 6.38
N VAL A 112 -5.03 -2.95 7.55
CA VAL A 112 -5.51 -1.69 8.17
C VAL A 112 -5.17 -0.49 7.29
N ALA A 113 -3.93 -0.41 6.78
CA ALA A 113 -3.52 0.66 5.87
C ALA A 113 -4.41 0.72 4.61
N MET A 114 -4.72 -0.43 4.01
CA MET A 114 -5.62 -0.51 2.85
C MET A 114 -7.04 -0.03 3.17
N ALA A 115 -7.57 -0.34 4.36
CA ALA A 115 -8.89 0.14 4.77
C ALA A 115 -8.92 1.67 4.97
N VAL A 116 -7.87 2.24 5.57
CA VAL A 116 -7.72 3.70 5.72
C VAL A 116 -7.58 4.39 4.36
N ALA A 117 -6.79 3.82 3.44
CA ALA A 117 -6.64 4.32 2.08
C ALA A 117 -7.98 4.30 1.32
N LEU A 118 -8.77 3.23 1.46
CA LEU A 118 -10.11 3.14 0.87
C LEU A 118 -11.05 4.21 1.44
N ALA A 119 -11.02 4.43 2.75
CA ALA A 119 -11.80 5.51 3.38
C ALA A 119 -11.41 6.89 2.82
N ALA A 120 -10.13 7.14 2.55
CA ALA A 120 -9.66 8.37 1.90
C ALA A 120 -10.31 8.58 0.52
N PHE A 121 -10.42 7.51 -0.29
CA PHE A 121 -11.07 7.58 -1.60
C PHE A 121 -12.56 7.88 -1.48
N VAL A 122 -13.24 7.17 -0.59
CA VAL A 122 -14.69 7.32 -0.40
C VAL A 122 -15.04 8.73 0.11
N ALA A 123 -14.26 9.26 1.06
CA ALA A 123 -14.41 10.62 1.58
C ALA A 123 -14.39 11.70 0.48
N VAL A 124 -13.61 11.50 -0.56
CA VAL A 124 -13.50 12.43 -1.71
C VAL A 124 -14.58 12.18 -2.76
N ALA A 125 -15.14 10.98 -2.85
CA ALA A 125 -16.14 10.64 -3.87
C ALA A 125 -17.53 11.23 -3.59
N PHE A 126 -17.84 11.53 -2.32
CA PHE A 126 -19.14 12.05 -1.88
C PHE A 126 -19.20 13.58 -1.70
N ARG A 127 -18.34 14.32 -2.41
CA ARG A 127 -18.31 15.79 -2.42
C ARG A 127 -18.91 16.37 -3.69
#